data_AF-A0A7S4VP43-F1
#
_entry.id   AF-A0A7S4VP43-F1
#
_cell.length_a   1.000
_cell.length_b   1.000
_cell.length_c   1.000
_cell.angle_alpha   90.00
_cell.angle_beta   90.00
_cell.angle_gamma   90.00
#
_symmetry.space_group_name_H-M   'P 1'
#
loop_
_entity.id
_entity.type
_entity.pdbx_description
1 polymer ?
#
loop_
_entity_poly.entity_id
_entity_poly.type
_entity_poly.pdbx_seq_one_letter_code
_entity_poly.pdbx_strand_id
1 'polypeptide(L)'
;PEKMDEFSLKLIKQAQTQPDLVGPNGRRLRYLSLGCTSPRHGGKYVAEASYTNLLSEKPITIVRAACGFSGPLFPSVCTQSLISTATEQLPDQEFDVIILNFFAKGLNGLYDLAARLRQRYPDAILVVLRVCHLNHINFVQNGEIKGNIEQWATHHKLKFASPEFFDKLKIDAVTLRWRGFTERDKVLMKIRNDLGPNVVIRGIPMSIDPKETLIKYHQYYSE
;
A
#
# COMPACT_ATOMS: atom_id res chain seq x y z
N PRO A 1 -20.35 3.34 -1.96
CA PRO A 1 -19.10 4.14 -2.06
C PRO A 1 -19.34 5.53 -1.46
N GLU A 2 -18.73 5.83 -0.32
CA GLU A 2 -18.69 7.20 0.21
C GLU A 2 -18.00 8.11 -0.81
N LYS A 3 -18.64 9.22 -1.15
CA LYS A 3 -18.03 10.25 -2.00
C LYS A 3 -16.85 10.83 -1.24
N MET A 4 -15.66 10.75 -1.83
CA MET A 4 -14.50 11.51 -1.35
C MET A 4 -14.85 12.98 -1.26
N ASP A 5 -14.28 13.67 -0.27
CA ASP A 5 -14.37 15.11 -0.20
C ASP A 5 -13.71 15.76 -1.44
N GLU A 6 -14.22 16.93 -1.80
CA GLU A 6 -13.84 17.64 -3.02
C GLU A 6 -12.36 17.99 -3.05
N PHE A 7 -11.74 18.24 -1.89
CA PHE A 7 -10.33 18.53 -1.75
C PHE A 7 -9.46 17.31 -2.09
N SER A 8 -9.77 16.15 -1.54
CA SER A 8 -9.13 14.87 -1.87
C SER A 8 -9.28 14.50 -3.35
N LEU A 9 -10.46 14.76 -3.94
CA LEU A 9 -10.70 14.55 -5.38
C LEU A 9 -9.88 15.50 -6.24
N LYS A 10 -9.78 16.77 -5.84
CA LYS A 10 -9.01 17.79 -6.55
C LYS A 10 -7.53 17.49 -6.51
N LEU A 11 -7.00 17.11 -5.35
CA LEU A 11 -5.59 16.76 -5.19
C LEU A 11 -5.20 15.55 -6.05
N ILE A 12 -6.08 14.54 -6.12
CA ILE A 12 -5.85 13.34 -6.94
C ILE A 12 -5.96 13.63 -8.42
N LYS A 13 -6.96 14.42 -8.85
CA LYS A 13 -7.07 14.84 -10.25
C LYS A 13 -5.86 15.67 -10.67
N GLN A 14 -5.41 16.60 -9.82
CA GLN A 14 -4.21 17.40 -10.07
C GLN A 14 -2.96 16.53 -10.13
N ALA A 15 -2.83 15.54 -9.24
CA ALA A 15 -1.70 14.61 -9.21
C ALA A 15 -1.60 13.75 -10.48
N GLN A 16 -2.73 13.47 -11.12
CA GLN A 16 -2.80 12.70 -12.36
C GLN A 16 -2.51 13.53 -13.61
N THR A 17 -2.60 14.86 -13.54
CA THR A 17 -2.52 15.74 -14.73
C THR A 17 -1.40 16.76 -14.68
N GLN A 18 -0.75 16.97 -13.53
CA GLN A 18 0.31 17.96 -13.35
C GLN A 18 1.45 17.37 -12.51
N PRO A 19 2.66 17.20 -13.08
CA PRO A 19 3.79 16.60 -12.39
C PRO A 19 4.35 17.44 -11.23
N ASP A 20 4.09 18.75 -11.24
CA ASP A 20 4.40 19.65 -10.15
C ASP A 20 3.13 19.92 -9.32
N LEU A 21 2.85 19.03 -8.37
CA LEU A 21 1.79 19.29 -7.39
C LEU A 21 2.21 20.46 -6.50
N VAL A 22 1.62 21.60 -6.79
CA VAL A 22 1.75 22.82 -6.02
C VAL A 22 0.64 22.84 -4.98
N GLY A 23 1.01 22.87 -3.69
CA GLY A 23 0.07 22.96 -2.58
C GLY A 23 -0.72 24.28 -2.59
N PRO A 24 -1.68 24.45 -1.66
CA PRO A 24 -2.57 25.63 -1.62
C PRO A 24 -1.84 26.98 -1.60
N ASN A 25 -0.58 27.00 -1.17
CA ASN A 25 0.24 28.20 -0.98
C ASN A 25 1.24 28.44 -2.12
N GLY A 26 1.12 27.78 -3.27
CA GLY A 26 2.06 27.98 -4.38
C GLY A 26 3.40 27.25 -4.20
N ARG A 27 3.60 26.51 -3.10
CA ARG A 27 4.82 25.72 -2.84
C ARG A 27 4.67 24.26 -3.27
N ARG A 28 5.79 23.64 -3.71
CA ARG A 28 5.83 22.20 -4.03
C ARG A 28 5.46 21.35 -2.82
N LEU A 29 4.67 20.29 -3.05
CA LEU A 29 4.33 19.32 -2.03
C LEU A 29 5.55 18.49 -1.60
N ARG A 30 5.70 18.31 -0.30
CA ARG A 30 6.76 17.51 0.35
C ARG A 30 6.18 16.16 0.78
N TYR A 31 6.79 15.07 0.34
CA TYR A 31 6.31 13.72 0.61
C TYR A 31 7.26 12.96 1.52
N LEU A 32 6.70 12.18 2.45
CA LEU A 32 7.41 11.14 3.18
C LEU A 32 6.80 9.78 2.80
N SER A 33 7.61 8.79 2.45
CA SER A 33 7.10 7.45 2.13
C SER A 33 7.76 6.40 3.00
N LEU A 34 7.02 5.87 3.96
CA LEU A 34 7.47 4.83 4.88
C LEU A 34 6.89 3.49 4.45
N GLY A 35 7.71 2.45 4.35
CA GLY A 35 7.19 1.15 3.94
C GLY A 35 8.19 0.02 4.01
N CYS A 36 7.68 -1.20 3.90
CA CYS A 36 8.51 -2.38 3.71
C CYS A 36 8.48 -2.70 2.21
N THR A 37 9.63 -2.88 1.55
CA THR A 37 9.73 -3.58 0.28
C THR A 37 10.09 -5.04 0.58
N SER A 38 9.31 -6.02 0.10
CA SER A 38 9.72 -7.42 0.18
C SER A 38 10.71 -7.67 -0.97
N PRO A 39 11.93 -8.14 -0.70
CA PRO A 39 12.88 -8.43 -1.77
C PRO A 39 12.41 -9.54 -2.73
N ARG A 40 11.53 -10.44 -2.27
CA ARG A 40 11.11 -11.64 -3.03
C ARG A 40 9.94 -11.44 -3.99
N HIS A 41 9.16 -10.37 -3.79
CA HIS A 41 7.99 -10.05 -4.62
C HIS A 41 7.93 -8.57 -4.99
N GLY A 42 9.02 -7.84 -4.74
CA GLY A 42 9.37 -6.69 -5.55
C GLY A 42 9.82 -7.15 -6.93
N GLY A 43 9.02 -8.00 -7.59
CA GLY A 43 9.17 -8.25 -9.03
C GLY A 43 9.23 -6.88 -9.66
N LYS A 44 10.37 -6.57 -10.30
CA LYS A 44 10.79 -5.22 -10.74
C LYS A 44 9.72 -4.18 -10.47
N TYR A 45 9.57 -3.72 -9.22
CA TYR A 45 8.84 -2.49 -8.98
C TYR A 45 9.81 -1.47 -9.53
N VAL A 46 9.68 -1.23 -10.83
CA VAL A 46 10.44 -0.21 -11.55
C VAL A 46 10.34 0.99 -10.63
N ALA A 47 11.47 1.61 -10.32
CA ALA A 47 11.48 2.81 -9.51
C ALA A 47 10.72 3.98 -10.19
N GLU A 48 9.91 3.71 -11.20
CA GLU A 48 8.97 4.57 -11.90
C GLU A 48 7.50 4.19 -11.59
N ALA A 49 7.21 2.92 -11.25
CA ALA A 49 5.85 2.39 -11.06
C ALA A 49 5.40 2.32 -9.59
N SER A 50 6.26 2.60 -8.61
CA SER A 50 5.82 2.72 -7.22
C SER A 50 4.86 3.91 -7.10
N TYR A 51 3.79 3.80 -6.31
CA TYR A 51 2.80 4.89 -6.13
C TYR A 51 3.49 6.21 -5.74
N THR A 52 4.59 6.12 -4.99
CA THR A 52 5.43 7.25 -4.60
C THR A 52 6.13 7.93 -5.77
N ASN A 53 6.46 7.19 -6.84
CA ASN A 53 7.10 7.71 -8.05
C ASN A 53 6.08 8.14 -9.10
N LEU A 54 4.93 7.45 -9.18
CA LEU A 54 3.80 7.85 -10.04
C LEU A 54 3.21 9.21 -9.61
N LEU A 55 3.38 9.59 -8.34
CA LEU A 55 3.01 10.90 -7.82
C LEU A 55 4.15 11.94 -7.96
N SER A 56 5.29 11.59 -8.56
CA SER A 56 6.48 12.44 -8.58
C SER A 56 7.27 12.36 -9.88
N GLU A 57 7.12 13.33 -10.78
CA GLU A 57 8.12 13.53 -11.83
C GLU A 57 9.21 14.51 -11.32
N LYS A 58 10.11 14.02 -10.45
CA LYS A 58 11.34 14.70 -9.98
C LYS A 58 11.17 15.95 -9.07
N PRO A 59 12.25 16.36 -8.37
CA PRO A 59 12.86 15.61 -7.28
C PRO A 59 11.97 15.77 -6.03
N ILE A 60 11.12 14.76 -5.77
CA ILE A 60 10.50 14.63 -4.47
C ILE A 60 11.54 13.99 -3.55
N THR A 61 11.76 14.56 -2.36
CA THR A 61 12.60 13.95 -1.35
C THR A 61 11.90 12.72 -0.79
N ILE A 62 11.96 11.62 -1.53
CA ILE A 62 11.42 10.34 -1.08
C ILE A 62 12.44 9.75 -0.11
N VAL A 63 12.24 9.97 1.19
CA VAL A 63 13.02 9.23 2.18
C VAL A 63 12.42 7.84 2.33
N ARG A 64 13.04 6.88 1.64
CA ARG A 64 12.68 5.47 1.70
C ARG A 64 13.30 4.83 2.92
N ALA A 65 12.55 4.83 4.01
CA ALA A 65 12.87 4.03 5.16
C ALA A 65 12.42 2.58 4.93
N ALA A 66 13.26 1.78 4.26
CA ALA A 66 12.94 0.38 3.99
C ALA A 66 13.24 -0.50 5.22
N CYS A 67 12.20 -0.93 5.92
CA CYS A 67 12.32 -1.93 6.98
C CYS A 67 12.05 -3.31 6.40
N GLY A 68 13.03 -3.87 5.69
CA GLY A 68 12.93 -5.23 5.16
C GLY A 68 12.63 -6.22 6.29
N PHE A 69 11.51 -6.93 6.19
CA PHE A 69 11.05 -8.06 7.02
C PHE A 69 10.26 -7.80 8.31
N SER A 70 10.33 -6.64 8.94
CA SER A 70 9.91 -6.51 10.35
C SER A 70 8.55 -5.84 10.60
N GLY A 71 7.81 -5.50 9.53
CA GLY A 71 6.48 -4.91 9.64
C GLY A 71 6.47 -3.51 10.29
N PRO A 72 5.30 -2.93 10.61
CA PRO A 72 5.13 -1.58 11.16
C PRO A 72 5.67 -1.37 12.58
N LEU A 73 5.86 -2.45 13.35
CA LEU A 73 6.50 -2.40 14.66
C LEU A 73 7.93 -1.87 14.59
N PHE A 74 8.68 -2.22 13.54
CA PHE A 74 10.06 -1.79 13.39
C PHE A 74 10.21 -0.30 13.06
N PRO A 75 9.42 0.28 12.14
CA PRO A 75 9.28 1.72 12.05
C PRO A 75 8.91 2.29 13.40
N SER A 76 7.90 1.83 14.14
CA SER A 76 7.49 2.54 15.37
C SER A 76 8.65 2.77 16.38
N VAL A 77 9.64 1.86 16.44
CA VAL A 77 10.84 1.97 17.28
C VAL A 77 11.98 2.73 16.58
N CYS A 78 12.19 2.55 15.27
CA CYS A 78 13.27 3.18 14.50
C CYS A 78 12.86 4.45 13.73
N THR A 79 11.60 4.89 13.85
CA THR A 79 11.01 6.02 13.10
C THR A 79 11.76 7.29 13.41
N GLN A 80 12.25 7.45 14.64
CA GLN A 80 13.02 8.64 14.99
C GLN A 80 14.37 8.69 14.27
N SER A 81 15.05 7.55 14.10
CA SER A 81 16.30 7.48 13.32
C SER A 81 16.06 7.61 11.81
N LEU A 82 14.96 7.04 11.31
CA LEU A 82 14.61 7.14 9.89
C LEU A 82 14.16 8.56 9.52
N ILE A 83 13.39 9.21 10.40
CA ILE A 83 13.06 10.63 10.28
C ILE A 83 14.30 11.47 10.55
N SER A 84 15.21 11.13 11.47
CA SER A 84 16.41 11.93 11.69
C SER A 84 17.30 11.95 10.44
N THR A 85 17.52 10.80 9.81
CA THR A 85 18.20 10.72 8.51
C THR A 85 17.43 11.47 7.41
N ALA A 86 16.09 11.46 7.45
CA ALA A 86 15.26 12.27 6.55
C ALA A 86 15.49 13.78 6.77
N THR A 87 15.54 14.22 8.03
CA THR A 87 15.63 15.61 8.45
C THR A 87 17.05 16.17 8.34
N GLU A 88 18.09 15.33 8.47
CA GLU A 88 19.48 15.73 8.21
C GLU A 88 19.66 16.19 6.76
N GLN A 89 18.90 15.62 5.83
CA GLN A 89 18.88 16.04 4.43
C GLN A 89 17.99 17.27 4.18
N LEU A 90 17.09 17.62 5.11
CA LEU A 90 16.13 18.71 4.98
C LEU A 90 15.81 19.29 6.38
N PRO A 91 16.55 20.31 6.84
CA PRO A 91 16.51 20.76 8.24
C PRO A 91 15.19 21.40 8.73
N ASP A 92 14.20 21.63 7.86
CA ASP A 92 12.93 22.32 8.19
C ASP A 92 11.66 21.48 7.87
N GLN A 93 11.70 20.17 8.08
CA GLN A 93 10.69 19.22 7.58
C GLN A 93 9.30 19.32 8.23
N GLU A 94 8.45 20.13 7.61
CA GLU A 94 7.04 19.85 7.48
C GLU A 94 6.82 18.96 6.23
N PHE A 95 6.01 17.92 6.34
CA PHE A 95 5.56 17.13 5.19
C PHE A 95 4.09 17.45 4.89
N ASP A 96 3.74 17.54 3.62
CA ASP A 96 2.35 17.75 3.20
C ASP A 96 1.62 16.43 3.04
N VAL A 97 2.36 15.39 2.64
CA VAL A 97 1.81 14.07 2.37
C VAL A 97 2.73 13.01 2.94
N ILE A 98 2.17 12.07 3.70
CA ILE A 98 2.89 10.94 4.28
C ILE A 98 2.23 9.66 3.76
N ILE A 99 2.99 8.83 3.06
CA ILE A 99 2.53 7.58 2.47
C ILE A 99 3.04 6.42 3.34
N LEU A 100 2.11 5.63 3.88
CA LEU A 100 2.40 4.41 4.62
C LEU A 100 2.15 3.19 3.72
N ASN A 101 3.24 2.52 3.33
CA ASN A 101 3.25 1.38 2.43
C ASN A 101 3.78 0.12 3.13
N PHE A 102 3.01 -0.44 4.06
CA PHE A 102 3.40 -1.64 4.78
C PHE A 102 2.73 -2.90 4.20
N PHE A 103 3.53 -3.93 3.99
CA PHE A 103 3.02 -5.25 3.63
C PHE A 103 2.19 -5.84 4.77
N ALA A 104 1.16 -6.62 4.42
CA ALA A 104 0.13 -7.06 5.35
C ALA A 104 0.57 -8.11 6.40
N LYS A 105 1.82 -8.61 6.36
CA LYS A 105 2.36 -9.42 7.45
C LYS A 105 2.81 -8.51 8.58
N GLY A 106 1.92 -8.35 9.56
CA GLY A 106 2.12 -7.53 10.75
C GLY A 106 1.41 -6.20 10.59
N LEU A 107 0.16 -6.11 11.06
CA LEU A 107 -0.51 -4.81 11.22
C LEU A 107 -0.28 -4.21 12.62
N ASN A 108 0.31 -5.02 13.49
CA ASN A 108 0.75 -4.61 14.81
C ASN A 108 1.66 -3.39 14.66
N GLY A 109 1.37 -2.33 15.42
CA GLY A 109 2.10 -1.07 15.36
C GLY A 109 1.75 -0.14 14.19
N LEU A 110 0.93 -0.54 13.19
CA LEU A 110 0.57 0.36 12.09
C LEU A 110 -0.28 1.54 12.59
N TYR A 111 -1.23 1.24 13.47
CA TYR A 111 -2.02 2.28 14.13
C TYR A 111 -1.14 3.22 14.94
N ASP A 112 -0.22 2.67 15.76
CA ASP A 112 0.65 3.48 16.62
C ASP A 112 1.60 4.35 15.79
N LEU A 113 2.14 3.82 14.68
CA LEU A 113 2.93 4.59 13.73
C LEU A 113 2.11 5.72 13.12
N ALA A 114 0.91 5.42 12.61
CA ALA A 114 0.02 6.42 12.02
C ALA A 114 -0.35 7.50 13.04
N ALA A 115 -0.66 7.13 14.29
CA ALA A 115 -1.00 8.04 15.36
C ALA A 115 0.17 8.96 15.72
N ARG A 116 1.39 8.43 15.85
CA ARG A 116 2.60 9.24 16.10
C ARG A 116 2.91 10.19 14.95
N LEU A 117 2.74 9.75 13.71
CA LEU A 117 2.93 10.61 12.53
C LEU A 117 1.87 11.71 12.48
N ARG A 118 0.61 11.40 12.83
CA ARG A 118 -0.45 12.41 12.96
C ARG A 118 -0.16 13.42 14.06
N GLN A 119 0.34 12.97 15.22
CA GLN A 119 0.74 13.87 16.31
C GLN A 119 1.88 14.81 15.90
N ARG A 120 2.86 14.30 15.15
CA ARG A 120 4.02 15.08 14.68
C ARG A 120 3.71 15.98 13.49
N TYR A 121 2.79 15.55 12.61
CA TYR A 121 2.42 16.23 11.37
C TYR A 121 0.89 16.37 11.30
N PRO A 122 0.29 17.25 12.12
CA PRO A 122 -1.16 17.36 12.27
C PRO A 122 -1.88 17.71 10.96
N ASP A 123 -1.23 18.49 10.10
CA ASP A 123 -1.82 18.97 8.84
C ASP A 123 -1.51 18.07 7.62
N ALA A 124 -0.59 17.12 7.76
CA ALA A 124 -0.19 16.27 6.65
C ALA A 124 -1.31 15.32 6.21
N ILE A 125 -1.46 15.10 4.91
CA ILE A 125 -2.32 14.05 4.37
C ILE A 125 -1.65 12.71 4.60
N LEU A 126 -2.26 11.84 5.39
CA LEU A 126 -1.74 10.50 5.65
C LEU A 126 -2.39 9.51 4.67
N VAL A 127 -1.65 9.06 3.67
CA VAL A 127 -2.08 8.05 2.71
C VAL A 127 -1.65 6.67 3.18
N VAL A 128 -2.59 5.81 3.57
CA VAL A 128 -2.29 4.43 3.94
C VAL A 128 -2.59 3.51 2.75
N LEU A 129 -1.54 2.90 2.20
CA LEU A 129 -1.65 2.00 1.07
C LEU A 129 -2.09 0.59 1.50
N ARG A 130 -3.20 0.18 0.90
CA ARG A 130 -3.78 -1.15 0.96
C ARG A 130 -3.13 -2.03 -0.10
N VAL A 131 -1.89 -2.46 0.15
CA VAL A 131 -1.19 -3.42 -0.73
C VAL A 131 -1.74 -4.82 -0.57
N CYS A 132 -2.10 -5.46 -1.67
CA CYS A 132 -2.49 -6.86 -1.70
C CYS A 132 -1.36 -7.72 -2.26
N HIS A 133 -0.93 -8.72 -1.49
CA HIS A 133 0.02 -9.72 -1.93
C HIS A 133 -0.73 -10.99 -2.30
N LEU A 134 -0.35 -11.63 -3.40
CA LEU A 134 -1.00 -12.86 -3.87
C LEU A 134 -1.03 -13.95 -2.78
N ASN A 135 0.05 -14.09 -2.02
CA ASN A 135 0.16 -15.03 -0.89
C ASN A 135 -0.82 -14.76 0.27
N HIS A 136 -1.62 -13.68 0.23
CA HIS A 136 -2.76 -13.46 1.13
C HIS A 136 -4.07 -14.04 0.58
N ILE A 137 -4.02 -14.80 -0.51
CA ILE A 137 -5.17 -15.45 -1.10
C ILE A 137 -5.01 -16.94 -0.87
N ASN A 138 -5.97 -17.49 -0.15
CA ASN A 138 -6.12 -18.92 0.04
C ASN A 138 -7.03 -19.47 -1.05
N PHE A 139 -6.74 -20.68 -1.52
CA PHE A 139 -7.73 -21.45 -2.28
C PHE A 139 -8.48 -22.37 -1.35
N VAL A 140 -9.78 -22.49 -1.61
CA VAL A 140 -10.76 -23.20 -0.80
C VAL A 140 -11.35 -24.30 -1.65
N GLN A 141 -11.39 -25.51 -1.10
CA GLN A 141 -12.03 -26.67 -1.71
C GLN A 141 -12.93 -27.32 -0.67
N ASN A 142 -14.20 -27.55 -1.02
CA ASN A 142 -15.22 -28.09 -0.12
C ASN A 142 -15.35 -27.29 1.20
N GLY A 143 -15.23 -25.96 1.13
CA GLY A 143 -15.32 -25.06 2.29
C GLY A 143 -14.03 -24.94 3.14
N GLU A 144 -13.03 -25.78 2.89
CA GLU A 144 -11.77 -25.81 3.64
C GLU A 144 -10.63 -25.10 2.91
N ILE A 145 -9.78 -24.40 3.65
CA ILE A 145 -8.54 -23.83 3.11
C ILE A 145 -7.56 -24.97 2.85
N LYS A 146 -7.18 -25.18 1.59
CA LYS A 146 -6.22 -26.22 1.19
C LYS A 146 -4.79 -25.69 1.06
N GLY A 147 -4.64 -24.38 0.88
CA GLY A 147 -3.34 -23.72 0.78
C GLY A 147 -3.49 -22.29 0.28
N ASN A 148 -2.36 -21.66 -0.06
CA ASN A 148 -2.34 -20.37 -0.73
C ASN A 148 -2.39 -20.53 -2.26
N ILE A 149 -2.66 -19.44 -2.96
CA ILE A 149 -2.78 -19.43 -4.43
C ILE A 149 -1.48 -19.83 -5.16
N GLU A 150 -0.32 -19.62 -4.55
CA GLU A 150 0.99 -20.05 -5.08
C GLU A 150 1.14 -21.58 -5.05
N GLN A 151 0.71 -22.21 -3.96
CA GLN A 151 0.63 -23.67 -3.84
C GLN A 151 -0.37 -24.25 -4.84
N TRP A 152 -1.49 -23.57 -5.07
CA TRP A 152 -2.45 -23.95 -6.11
C TRP A 152 -1.81 -23.93 -7.51
N ALA A 153 -1.04 -22.88 -7.85
CA ALA A 153 -0.32 -22.80 -9.12
C ALA A 153 0.70 -23.95 -9.26
N THR A 154 1.43 -24.23 -8.18
CA THR A 154 2.42 -25.32 -8.13
C THR A 154 1.76 -26.68 -8.36
N HIS A 155 0.61 -26.94 -7.73
CA HIS A 155 -0.16 -28.18 -7.93
C HIS A 155 -0.58 -28.39 -9.39
N HIS A 156 -0.86 -27.30 -10.11
CA HIS A 156 -1.22 -27.32 -11.53
C HIS A 156 -0.02 -27.22 -12.47
N LYS A 157 1.22 -27.28 -11.94
CA LYS A 157 2.47 -27.14 -12.71
C LYS A 157 2.56 -25.83 -13.49
N LEU A 158 1.98 -24.76 -12.94
CA LEU A 158 1.99 -23.43 -13.53
C LEU A 158 3.07 -22.57 -12.87
N LYS A 159 3.74 -21.73 -13.65
CA LYS A 159 4.56 -20.65 -13.09
C LYS A 159 3.62 -19.65 -12.41
N PHE A 160 3.89 -19.33 -11.15
CA PHE A 160 3.06 -18.40 -10.41
C PHE A 160 3.02 -17.01 -11.07
N ALA A 161 1.82 -16.41 -11.14
CA ALA A 161 1.57 -15.12 -11.78
C ALA A 161 1.96 -15.02 -13.27
N SER A 162 2.14 -16.14 -13.97
CA SER A 162 2.28 -16.13 -15.44
C SER A 162 0.93 -15.91 -16.15
N PRO A 163 0.92 -15.56 -17.45
CA PRO A 163 -0.33 -15.50 -18.23
C PRO A 163 -1.15 -16.80 -18.15
N GLU A 164 -0.50 -17.95 -18.26
CA GLU A 164 -1.14 -19.27 -18.19
C GLU A 164 -1.79 -19.53 -16.82
N PHE A 165 -1.16 -19.04 -15.74
CA PHE A 165 -1.75 -19.07 -14.40
C PHE A 165 -3.07 -18.31 -14.36
N PHE A 166 -3.13 -17.10 -14.91
CA PHE A 166 -4.36 -16.29 -14.91
C PHE A 166 -5.43 -16.87 -15.83
N ASP A 167 -5.04 -17.43 -16.98
CA ASP A 167 -5.99 -18.07 -17.89
C ASP A 167 -6.61 -19.33 -17.28
N LYS A 168 -5.79 -20.16 -16.62
CA LYS A 168 -6.30 -21.31 -15.87
C LYS A 168 -7.21 -20.87 -14.72
N LEU A 169 -6.83 -19.82 -13.98
CA LEU A 169 -7.61 -19.30 -12.88
C LEU A 169 -9.01 -18.83 -13.32
N LYS A 170 -9.13 -18.18 -14.49
CA LYS A 170 -10.42 -17.73 -15.04
C LYS A 170 -11.37 -18.91 -15.25
N ILE A 171 -10.87 -20.00 -15.84
CA ILE A 171 -11.66 -21.16 -16.27
C ILE A 171 -12.00 -22.07 -15.09
N ASP A 172 -11.09 -22.25 -14.15
CA ASP A 172 -11.29 -23.20 -13.06
C ASP A 172 -12.34 -22.74 -12.04
N ALA A 173 -13.19 -23.68 -11.61
CA ALA A 173 -14.13 -23.52 -10.52
C ALA A 173 -13.43 -23.54 -9.14
N VAL A 174 -12.39 -22.70 -8.98
CA VAL A 174 -11.69 -22.54 -7.71
C VAL A 174 -12.34 -21.42 -6.90
N THR A 175 -12.59 -21.70 -5.61
CA THR A 175 -13.05 -20.68 -4.66
C THR A 175 -11.83 -20.08 -3.98
N LEU A 176 -11.74 -18.75 -3.95
CA LEU A 176 -10.65 -18.04 -3.30
C LEU A 176 -11.15 -17.30 -2.06
N ARG A 177 -10.28 -17.15 -1.06
CA ARG A 177 -10.59 -16.41 0.17
C ARG A 177 -9.40 -15.56 0.59
N TRP A 178 -9.68 -14.32 1.00
CA TRP A 178 -8.67 -13.47 1.62
C TRP A 178 -8.21 -14.02 2.97
N ARG A 179 -6.90 -14.02 3.22
CA ARG A 179 -6.27 -14.39 4.49
C ARG A 179 -6.04 -13.15 5.35
N GLY A 180 -6.56 -13.17 6.59
CA GLY A 180 -6.29 -12.10 7.58
C GLY A 180 -6.92 -10.74 7.25
N PHE A 181 -7.93 -10.73 6.38
CA PHE A 181 -8.51 -9.50 5.84
C PHE A 181 -9.35 -8.70 6.85
N THR A 182 -10.19 -9.38 7.63
CA THR A 182 -11.09 -8.72 8.58
C THR A 182 -10.33 -7.85 9.59
N GLU A 183 -9.22 -8.36 10.12
CA GLU A 183 -8.39 -7.60 11.07
C GLU A 183 -7.68 -6.43 10.40
N ARG A 184 -7.33 -6.56 9.12
CA ARG A 184 -6.75 -5.46 8.34
C ARG A 184 -7.71 -4.30 8.16
N ASP A 185 -8.90 -4.59 7.68
CA ASP A 185 -9.86 -3.53 7.42
C ASP A 185 -10.31 -2.86 8.71
N LYS A 186 -10.40 -3.60 9.83
CA LYS A 186 -10.58 -3.02 11.16
C LYS A 186 -9.47 -2.02 11.50
N VAL A 187 -8.19 -2.38 11.36
CA VAL A 187 -7.06 -1.47 11.65
C VAL A 187 -7.06 -0.26 10.74
N LEU A 188 -7.29 -0.44 9.44
CA LEU A 188 -7.33 0.67 8.48
C LEU A 188 -8.51 1.61 8.76
N MET A 189 -9.70 1.07 9.00
CA MET A 189 -10.87 1.89 9.36
C MET A 189 -10.65 2.60 10.69
N LYS A 190 -10.04 1.94 11.68
CA LYS A 190 -9.63 2.57 12.95
C LYS A 190 -8.69 3.75 12.71
N ILE A 191 -7.66 3.59 11.88
CA ILE A 191 -6.75 4.67 11.50
C ILE A 191 -7.50 5.84 10.85
N ARG A 192 -8.42 5.56 9.90
CA ARG A 192 -9.23 6.61 9.24
C ARG A 192 -10.16 7.33 10.21
N ASN A 193 -10.82 6.60 11.09
CA ASN A 193 -11.83 7.15 12.01
C ASN A 193 -11.18 7.93 13.15
N ASP A 194 -10.10 7.40 13.74
CA ASP A 194 -9.49 7.98 14.95
C ASP A 194 -8.56 9.15 14.63
N LEU A 195 -7.90 9.18 13.47
CA LEU A 195 -6.86 10.15 13.14
C LEU A 195 -7.32 11.28 12.20
N GLY A 196 -8.62 11.37 11.96
CA GLY A 196 -9.28 12.51 11.32
C GLY A 196 -9.39 12.44 9.78
N PRO A 197 -10.01 13.47 9.18
CA PRO A 197 -10.40 13.47 7.75
C PRO A 197 -9.21 13.50 6.79
N ASN A 198 -8.03 13.93 7.25
CA ASN A 198 -6.80 13.98 6.44
C ASN A 198 -6.13 12.59 6.29
N VAL A 199 -6.85 11.51 6.60
CA VAL A 199 -6.40 10.13 6.40
C VAL A 199 -7.09 9.53 5.19
N VAL A 200 -6.29 9.11 4.22
CA VAL A 200 -6.77 8.54 2.96
C VAL A 200 -6.31 7.10 2.86
N ILE A 201 -7.25 6.17 2.68
CA ILE A 201 -6.91 4.78 2.37
C ILE A 201 -6.99 4.59 0.87
N ARG A 202 -5.93 4.04 0.27
CA ARG A 202 -5.84 3.77 -1.18
C ARG A 202 -5.38 2.35 -1.43
N GLY A 203 -5.88 1.75 -2.50
CA GLY A 203 -5.46 0.42 -2.95
C GLY A 203 -6.65 -0.40 -3.41
N ILE A 204 -6.40 -1.68 -3.65
CA ILE A 204 -7.40 -2.58 -4.21
C ILE A 204 -8.54 -2.76 -3.20
N PRO A 205 -9.82 -2.49 -3.57
CA PRO A 205 -10.95 -2.73 -2.70
C PRO A 205 -11.06 -4.24 -2.42
N MET A 206 -10.78 -4.62 -1.19
CA MET A 206 -10.74 -6.03 -0.78
C MET A 206 -12.14 -6.59 -0.45
N SER A 207 -13.19 -5.78 -0.59
CA SER A 207 -14.59 -6.22 -0.61
C SER A 207 -14.97 -6.94 -1.91
N ILE A 208 -14.10 -6.89 -2.92
CA ILE A 208 -14.26 -7.61 -4.18
C ILE A 208 -13.83 -9.05 -3.96
N ASP A 209 -14.50 -9.97 -4.66
CA ASP A 209 -14.10 -11.37 -4.74
C ASP A 209 -12.59 -11.49 -5.08
N PRO A 210 -11.81 -12.33 -4.37
CA PRO A 210 -10.38 -12.42 -4.62
C PRO A 210 -10.05 -12.87 -6.04
N LYS A 211 -10.87 -13.71 -6.67
CA LYS A 211 -10.65 -14.18 -8.05
C LYS A 211 -10.89 -13.03 -9.03
N GLU A 212 -12.00 -12.30 -8.90
CA GLU A 212 -12.25 -11.10 -9.71
C GLU A 212 -11.13 -10.07 -9.55
N THR A 213 -10.67 -9.86 -8.31
CA THR A 213 -9.54 -8.98 -8.00
C THR A 213 -8.26 -9.41 -8.74
N LEU A 214 -7.90 -10.70 -8.67
CA LEU A 214 -6.72 -11.21 -9.36
C LEU A 214 -6.82 -11.02 -10.86
N ILE A 215 -7.96 -11.32 -11.46
CA ILE A 215 -8.17 -11.19 -12.90
C ILE A 215 -8.10 -9.72 -13.32
N LYS A 216 -8.73 -8.81 -12.57
CA LYS A 216 -8.78 -7.38 -12.89
C LYS A 216 -7.42 -6.68 -12.78
N TYR A 217 -6.58 -7.14 -11.86
CA TYR A 217 -5.31 -6.50 -11.52
C TYR A 217 -4.09 -7.35 -11.91
N HIS A 218 -4.26 -8.41 -12.71
CA HIS A 218 -3.20 -9.34 -13.08
C HIS A 218 -1.99 -8.67 -13.74
N GLN A 219 -2.20 -7.58 -14.50
CA GLN A 219 -1.13 -6.79 -15.13
C GLN A 219 -0.13 -6.19 -14.14
N TYR A 220 -0.51 -6.05 -12.87
CA TYR A 220 0.39 -5.58 -11.80
C TYR A 220 1.17 -6.72 -11.14
N TYR A 221 0.88 -7.96 -11.52
CA TYR A 221 1.45 -9.18 -10.96
C TYR A 221 2.24 -10.00 -11.98
N SER A 222 1.96 -9.86 -13.27
CA SER A 222 2.69 -10.52 -14.35
C SER A 222 4.09 -9.91 -14.52
N GLU A 223 5.12 -10.76 -14.38
CA GLU A 223 6.51 -10.45 -14.75
C GLU A 223 6.74 -10.54 -16.27
#